data_AF-A0A932HSX5-F1
#
_entry.id   AF-A0A932HSX5-F1
#
_cell.length_a   1.000
_cell.length_b   1.000
_cell.length_c   1.000
_cell.angle_alpha   90.00
_cell.angle_beta   90.00
_cell.angle_gamma   90.00
#
_symmetry.space_group_name_H-M   'P 1'
#
loop_
_entity.id
_entity.type
_entity.pdbx_description
1 polymer ?
#
loop_
_entity_poly.entity_id
_entity_poly.type
_entity_poly.pdbx_seq_one_letter_code
_entity_poly.pdbx_strand_id
1 'polypeptide(L)' 'MVLVATVLGALFTVVPFWFIFRKAGFHPALSLLMMVPVVSVVMTFFLALVEWPSLKKSDGFTGR' A
#
# COMPACT_ATOMS: atom_id res chain seq x y z
N MET A 1 7.40 26.62 -7.87
CA MET A 1 8.36 25.52 -8.11
C MET A 1 8.38 24.51 -6.96
N VAL A 2 8.60 24.94 -5.71
CA VAL A 2 8.63 24.03 -4.53
C VAL A 2 7.35 23.22 -4.36
N LEU A 3 6.17 23.87 -4.41
CA LEU A 3 4.88 23.18 -4.27
C LEU A 3 4.63 22.12 -5.36
N VAL A 4 5.08 22.37 -6.60
CA VAL A 4 4.91 21.44 -7.72
C VAL A 4 5.80 20.21 -7.53
N ALA A 5 7.05 20.41 -7.09
CA ALA A 5 7.98 19.31 -6.81
C ALA A 5 7.46 18.41 -5.68
N THR A 6 6.90 18.99 -4.62
CA THR A 6 6.32 18.24 -3.49
C THR A 6 5.12 17.39 -3.93
N VAL A 7 4.22 17.97 -4.73
CA VAL A 7 3.03 17.25 -5.23
C VAL A 7 3.41 16.12 -6.19
N LEU A 8 4.37 16.34 -7.09
CA LEU A 8 4.85 15.31 -8.00
C LEU A 8 5.54 14.17 -7.26
N GLY A 9 6.39 14.47 -6.27
CA GLY A 9 7.04 13.46 -5.44
C GLY A 9 6.05 12.63 -4.63
N ALA A 10 5.02 13.28 -4.08
CA ALA A 10 3.94 12.60 -3.36
C ALA A 10 3.13 11.69 -4.29
N LEU A 11 2.75 12.13 -5.49
CA LEU A 11 2.04 11.27 -6.45
C LEU A 11 2.87 10.05 -6.85
N PHE A 12 4.18 10.26 -7.08
CA PHE A 12 5.10 9.20 -7.47
C PHE A 12 5.26 8.11 -6.39
N THR A 13 5.04 8.47 -5.12
CA THR A 13 5.01 7.50 -4.02
C THR A 13 3.63 6.89 -3.82
N VAL A 14 2.55 7.67 -3.91
CA VAL A 14 1.18 7.21 -3.66
C VAL A 14 0.71 6.17 -4.69
N VAL A 15 1.04 6.34 -5.97
CA VAL A 15 0.65 5.42 -7.06
C VAL A 15 1.19 3.98 -6.84
N PRO A 16 2.49 3.77 -6.64
CA PRO A 16 3.00 2.42 -6.35
C PRO A 16 2.44 1.88 -5.04
N PHE A 17 2.22 2.72 -4.01
CA PHE A 17 1.57 2.28 -2.77
C PHE A 17 0.19 1.66 -3.00
N TRP A 18 -0.66 2.30 -3.81
CA TRP A 18 -1.97 1.75 -4.13
C TRP A 18 -1.87 0.39 -4.83
N PHE A 19 -0.88 0.23 -5.70
CA PHE A 19 -0.61 -1.04 -6.37
C PHE A 19 -0.13 -2.12 -5.38
N ILE A 20 0.71 -1.76 -4.41
CA ILE A 20 1.18 -2.67 -3.35
C ILE A 20 0.01 -3.10 -2.45
N PHE A 21 -0.89 -2.21 -2.04
CA PHE A 21 -2.06 -2.61 -1.22
C PHE A 21 -2.95 -3.62 -1.93
N ARG A 22 -3.17 -3.45 -3.24
CA ARG A 22 -3.88 -4.42 -4.07
C ARG A 22 -3.14 -5.76 -4.15
N LYS A 23 -1.80 -5.73 -4.25
CA LYS A 23 -0.95 -6.94 -4.30
C LYS A 23 -0.79 -7.65 -2.96
N ALA A 24 -0.80 -6.92 -1.86
CA ALA A 24 -0.65 -7.45 -0.51
C ALA A 24 -1.93 -8.20 -0.05
N GLY A 25 -3.05 -8.05 -0.77
CA GLY A 25 -4.31 -8.74 -0.46
C GLY A 25 -5.22 -7.97 0.49
N PHE A 26 -4.92 -6.68 0.74
CA PHE A 26 -5.76 -5.80 1.54
C PHE A 26 -6.91 -5.20 0.71
N HIS A 27 -8.02 -4.87 1.38
CA HIS A 27 -9.20 -4.34 0.71
C HIS A 27 -8.91 -2.96 0.09
N PRO A 28 -9.18 -2.72 -1.21
CA PRO A 28 -8.88 -1.46 -1.86
C PRO A 28 -9.62 -0.26 -1.25
N ALA A 29 -10.69 -0.47 -0.48
CA ALA A 29 -11.33 0.61 0.28
C ALA A 29 -10.45 1.19 1.40
N LEU A 30 -9.35 0.52 1.81
CA LEU A 30 -8.34 1.14 2.68
C LEU A 30 -7.63 2.30 1.98
N SER A 31 -7.64 2.36 0.64
CA SER A 31 -7.15 3.52 -0.11
C SER A 31 -8.03 4.76 0.08
N LEU A 32 -9.31 4.61 0.45
CA LEU A 32 -10.16 5.76 0.80
C LEU A 32 -9.67 6.43 2.10
N LEU A 33 -9.10 5.67 3.02
CA LEU A 33 -8.50 6.21 4.25
C LEU A 33 -7.20 6.99 3.97
N MET A 34 -6.55 6.74 2.83
CA MET A 34 -5.35 7.48 2.38
C MET A 34 -5.64 8.89 1.86
N MET A 35 -6.90 9.30 1.82
CA MET A 35 -7.29 10.70 1.60
C MET A 35 -6.76 11.60 2.74
N VAL A 36 -6.43 11.00 3.89
CA VAL A 36 -5.73 11.64 5.01
C VAL A 36 -4.22 11.40 4.87
N PRO A 37 -3.39 12.44 4.61
CA PRO A 37 -1.96 12.27 4.32
C PRO A 37 -1.17 11.59 5.45
N VAL A 38 -1.58 11.78 6.71
CA VAL A 38 -0.94 11.14 7.87
C VAL A 38 -1.18 9.63 7.89
N VAL A 39 -2.40 9.20 7.53
CA VAL A 39 -2.77 7.78 7.49
C VAL A 39 -1.96 7.05 6.42
N SER A 40 -1.70 7.70 5.29
CA SER A 40 -0.88 7.14 4.19
C SER A 40 0.54 6.78 4.64
N VAL A 41 1.15 7.64 5.47
CA VAL A 41 2.48 7.41 6.04
C VAL A 41 2.45 6.28 7.07
N VAL A 42 1.52 6.30 8.02
CA VAL A 42 1.41 5.26 9.06
C VAL A 42 1.14 3.88 8.44
N MET A 43 0.26 3.82 7.45
CA MET A 43 -0.10 2.57 6.78
C MET A 43 1.08 1.99 5.99
N THR A 44 1.99 2.83 5.48
CA THR A 44 3.24 2.37 4.85
C THR A 44 4.13 1.63 5.85
N PHE A 45 4.31 2.19 7.05
CA PHE A 45 5.05 1.52 8.13
C PHE A 45 4.35 0.23 8.57
N PHE A 46 3.03 0.26 8.68
CA PHE A 46 2.24 -0.92 9.03
C PHE A 46 2.41 -2.04 7.99
N LEU A 47 2.33 -1.72 6.70
CA LEU A 47 2.46 -2.68 5.60
C LEU A 47 3.86 -3.31 5.50
N ALA A 48 4.89 -2.59 5.95
CA ALA A 48 6.26 -3.10 6.04
C ALA A 48 6.46 -4.06 7.22
N LEU A 49 5.71 -3.89 8.31
CA LEU A 49 5.82 -4.70 9.52
C LEU A 49 4.86 -5.90 9.52
N VAL A 50 3.72 -5.79 8.85
CA VAL A 50 2.71 -6.85 8.81
C VAL A 50 3.03 -7.88 7.72
N GLU A 51 2.78 -9.15 8.02
CA GLU A 51 2.87 -10.21 7.02
C GLU A 51 1.77 -10.05 5.97
N TRP A 52 2.15 -10.20 4.70
CA TRP A 52 1.23 -9.96 3.59
C TRP A 52 0.28 -11.15 3.41
N PRO A 53 -1.05 -10.97 3.56
CA PRO A 53 -2.01 -12.07 3.43
C PRO A 53 -2.04 -12.68 2.03
N SER A 54 -1.57 -11.98 0.99
CA SER A 54 -1.44 -12.53 -0.37
C SER A 54 -0.41 -13.65 -0.48
N LEU A 55 0.63 -13.67 0.36
CA LEU A 55 1.61 -14.77 0.40
C LEU A 55 0.96 -16.04 0.95
N LYS A 56 0.07 -15.91 1.94
CA LYS A 56 -0.62 -17.05 2.55
C LYS A 56 -1.55 -17.80 1.59
N LYS A 57 -1.91 -17.20 0.46
CA LYS A 57 -2.78 -17.81 -0.55
C LYS A 57 -2.02 -18.73 -1.53
N SER A 58 -0.70 -18.58 -1.67
CA SER A 58 0.13 -19.48 -2.50
C SER A 58 0.53 -20.77 -1.80
N ASP A 59 0.45 -20.81 -0.48
CA ASP A 59 0.99 -21.91 0.33
C ASP A 59 0.01 -23.12 0.39
N GLY A 60 -1.17 -22.97 -0.19
CA GLY A 60 -2.17 -24.04 -0.33
C GLY A 60 -1.96 -24.97 -1.53
N PHE A 61 -0.92 -24.76 -2.35
CA PHE A 61 -0.58 -25.62 -3.50
C PHE A 61 0.66 -26.50 -3.24
N THR A 62 0.98 -26.83 -1.99
CA THR A 62 1.80 -28.02 -1.73
C THR A 62 0.88 -29.23 -1.77
N GLY A 63 0.99 -29.98 -2.86
CA GLY A 63 0.19 -31.17 -3.19
C GLY A 63 0.06 -32.16 -2.03
N ARG A 64 -1.18 -32.30 -1.55
CA ARG A 64 -1.75 -33.54 -1.04
C ARG A 64 -2.96 -33.89 -1.88
#